data_AF-A0A5C7Y022-F1
#
_entry.id   AF-A0A5C7Y022-F1
#
_cell.length_a   1.000
_cell.length_b   1.000
_cell.length_c   1.000
_cell.angle_alpha   90.00
_cell.angle_beta   90.00
_cell.angle_gamma   90.00
#
_symmetry.space_group_name_H-M   'P 1'
#
loop_
_entity.id
_entity.type
_entity.pdbx_description
1 polymer ?
#
loop_
_entity_poly.entity_id
_entity_poly.type
_entity_poly.pdbx_seq_one_letter_code
_entity_poly.pdbx_strand_id
1 'polypeptide(L)'
;WADTDAEVTSQTIAQILATTTNPNIDNFIFSYQVQADEAGHAYGGGSAEYAQAVINVGGNIQQILDAVAYARAETGDDWSIIITTDHGHQMSLGFGHGFQSPNETTQFVIFDQAGDNATDGSQNLNFSIADITPTILQLFGIPLRSDFDGAPMFTDPNIVNSLVSPVDLKEALTAAIAMYGYPNIGNDLALGLRTVVATIPYLLNGVVADIDKFLQSIVDQDIFLISGLAEVGQQINAFFGGLSVDVLQLAAGGVAWLTGAGRIEPTDAPLPPPGSAEFTGLEALLASDTVPAPDLGGTDLAGLLDLTALAG
;
A
#
# COMPACT_ATOMS: atom_id res chain seq x y z
N TRP A 1 -8.80 -11.06 -9.29
CA TRP A 1 -7.79 -10.06 -8.90
C TRP A 1 -7.03 -9.50 -10.08
N ALA A 2 -6.40 -10.30 -10.95
CA ALA A 2 -5.80 -9.76 -12.19
C ALA A 2 -6.80 -8.94 -13.03
N ASP A 3 -8.00 -9.48 -13.27
CA ASP A 3 -9.06 -8.76 -14.01
C ASP A 3 -9.57 -7.52 -13.25
N THR A 4 -9.58 -7.57 -11.93
CA THR A 4 -9.96 -6.42 -11.07
C THR A 4 -8.94 -5.29 -11.21
N ASP A 5 -7.66 -5.62 -11.14
CA ASP A 5 -6.55 -4.69 -11.29
C ASP A 5 -6.50 -4.11 -12.72
N ALA A 6 -6.79 -4.92 -13.74
CA ALA A 6 -6.94 -4.46 -15.12
C ALA A 6 -8.09 -3.45 -15.27
N GLU A 7 -9.22 -3.68 -14.60
CA GLU A 7 -10.35 -2.76 -14.60
C GLU A 7 -10.04 -1.45 -13.86
N VAL A 8 -9.41 -1.51 -12.69
CA VAL A 8 -8.93 -0.30 -11.98
C VAL A 8 -7.94 0.48 -12.84
N THR A 9 -7.05 -0.22 -13.54
CA THR A 9 -6.10 0.38 -14.48
C THR A 9 -6.82 1.11 -15.62
N SER A 10 -7.80 0.45 -16.25
CA SER A 10 -8.64 1.04 -17.30
C SER A 10 -9.35 2.31 -16.83
N GLN A 11 -9.96 2.29 -15.65
CA GLN A 11 -10.62 3.46 -15.07
C GLN A 11 -9.65 4.59 -14.74
N THR A 12 -8.48 4.25 -14.19
CA THR A 12 -7.43 5.23 -13.88
C THR A 12 -6.98 5.94 -15.16
N ILE A 13 -6.74 5.17 -16.24
CA ILE A 13 -6.39 5.71 -17.56
C ILE A 13 -7.51 6.60 -18.08
N ALA A 14 -8.77 6.18 -17.99
CA ALA A 14 -9.90 7.00 -18.44
C ALA A 14 -9.97 8.35 -17.73
N GLN A 15 -9.70 8.40 -16.41
CA GLN A 15 -9.65 9.65 -15.65
C GLN A 15 -8.48 10.55 -16.09
N ILE A 16 -7.30 9.98 -16.35
CA ILE A 16 -6.15 10.72 -16.87
C ILE A 16 -6.46 11.30 -18.25
N LEU A 17 -7.00 10.50 -19.16
CA LEU A 17 -7.32 10.94 -20.52
C LEU A 17 -8.42 12.01 -20.54
N ALA A 18 -9.35 12.00 -19.58
CA ALA A 18 -10.38 13.04 -19.48
C ALA A 18 -9.78 14.44 -19.29
N THR A 19 -8.62 14.57 -18.63
CA THR A 19 -7.96 15.88 -18.42
C THR A 19 -7.49 16.51 -19.73
N THR A 20 -7.19 15.70 -20.76
CA THR A 20 -6.73 16.19 -22.08
C THR A 20 -7.77 17.00 -22.83
N THR A 21 -9.05 16.81 -22.51
CA THR A 21 -10.17 17.50 -23.17
C THR A 21 -10.86 18.52 -22.28
N ASN A 22 -10.49 18.59 -21.00
CA ASN A 22 -11.04 19.54 -20.05
C ASN A 22 -9.94 20.08 -19.12
N PRO A 23 -9.36 21.25 -19.44
CA PRO A 23 -8.26 21.84 -18.67
C PRO A 23 -8.68 22.41 -17.30
N ASN A 24 -9.97 22.33 -16.94
CA ASN A 24 -10.47 22.78 -15.64
C ASN A 24 -10.73 21.62 -14.66
N ILE A 25 -10.28 20.40 -14.98
CA ILE A 25 -10.37 19.28 -14.05
C ILE A 25 -9.22 19.40 -13.04
N ASP A 26 -9.53 19.86 -11.83
CA ASP A 26 -8.64 19.66 -10.69
C ASP A 26 -8.53 18.16 -10.43
N ASN A 27 -7.30 17.63 -10.42
CA ASN A 27 -7.07 16.19 -10.32
C ASN A 27 -6.29 15.80 -9.06
N PHE A 28 -6.81 14.79 -8.38
CA PHE A 28 -6.07 13.97 -7.44
C PHE A 28 -6.54 12.54 -7.68
N ILE A 29 -5.67 11.73 -8.28
CA ILE A 29 -6.03 10.37 -8.70
C ILE A 29 -5.32 9.39 -7.78
N PHE A 30 -6.10 8.56 -7.10
CA PHE A 30 -5.61 7.45 -6.29
C PHE A 30 -6.03 6.14 -6.95
N SER A 31 -5.06 5.30 -7.32
CA SER A 31 -5.27 3.99 -7.95
C SER A 31 -4.70 2.91 -7.06
N TYR A 32 -5.47 1.84 -6.82
CA TYR A 32 -5.10 0.74 -5.92
C TYR A 32 -5.15 -0.60 -6.66
N GLN A 33 -4.08 -1.37 -6.56
CA GLN A 33 -3.90 -2.67 -7.23
C GLN A 33 -3.83 -3.75 -6.14
N VAL A 34 -4.75 -4.71 -6.15
CA VAL A 34 -4.96 -5.68 -5.08
C VAL A 34 -4.30 -7.03 -5.34
N GLN A 35 -3.93 -7.33 -6.59
CA GLN A 35 -3.55 -8.68 -7.00
C GLN A 35 -2.35 -9.24 -6.24
N ALA A 36 -1.34 -8.43 -5.93
CA ALA A 36 -0.14 -8.89 -5.24
C ALA A 36 -0.45 -9.37 -3.83
N ASP A 37 -1.24 -8.61 -3.06
CA ASP A 37 -1.64 -8.98 -1.70
C ASP A 37 -2.43 -10.30 -1.69
N GLU A 38 -3.42 -10.40 -2.56
CA GLU A 38 -4.26 -11.59 -2.66
C GLU A 38 -3.50 -12.83 -3.14
N ALA A 39 -2.52 -12.67 -4.04
CA ALA A 39 -1.62 -13.76 -4.40
C ALA A 39 -0.74 -14.17 -3.20
N GLY A 40 -0.35 -13.21 -2.38
CA GLY A 40 0.37 -13.45 -1.13
C GLY A 40 -0.45 -14.29 -0.16
N HIS A 41 -1.70 -13.92 0.07
CA HIS A 41 -2.62 -14.67 0.94
C HIS A 41 -2.90 -16.08 0.42
N ALA A 42 -3.05 -16.23 -0.89
CA ALA A 42 -3.40 -17.52 -1.49
C ALA A 42 -2.20 -18.49 -1.63
N TYR A 43 -0.98 -17.99 -1.82
CA TYR A 43 0.17 -18.81 -2.19
C TYR A 43 1.46 -18.54 -1.38
N GLY A 44 1.51 -17.46 -0.61
CA GLY A 44 2.71 -16.96 0.09
C GLY A 44 3.55 -16.02 -0.78
N GLY A 45 4.23 -15.06 -0.17
CA GLY A 45 5.04 -14.04 -0.86
C GLY A 45 6.29 -14.57 -1.57
N GLY A 46 6.71 -15.80 -1.24
CA GLY A 46 7.82 -16.48 -1.90
C GLY A 46 7.42 -17.33 -3.11
N SER A 47 6.15 -17.32 -3.50
CA SER A 47 5.62 -18.19 -4.56
C SER A 47 5.84 -17.63 -5.97
N ALA A 48 5.71 -18.50 -6.97
CA ALA A 48 5.74 -18.08 -8.37
C ALA A 48 4.51 -17.26 -8.75
N GLU A 49 3.36 -17.52 -8.11
CA GLU A 49 2.12 -16.80 -8.29
C GLU A 49 2.21 -15.36 -7.78
N TYR A 50 2.83 -15.16 -6.60
CA TYR A 50 3.11 -13.82 -6.09
C TYR A 50 4.07 -13.06 -7.01
N ALA A 51 5.15 -13.71 -7.47
CA ALA A 51 6.07 -13.10 -8.42
C ALA A 51 5.39 -12.71 -9.73
N GLN A 52 4.49 -13.57 -10.26
CA GLN A 52 3.71 -13.25 -11.45
C GLN A 52 2.71 -12.11 -11.21
N ALA A 53 2.08 -12.04 -10.03
CA ALA A 53 1.21 -10.94 -9.65
C ALA A 53 1.96 -9.60 -9.64
N VAL A 54 3.18 -9.56 -9.08
CA VAL A 54 4.04 -8.36 -9.10
C VAL A 54 4.37 -7.93 -10.54
N ILE A 55 4.67 -8.89 -11.44
CA ILE A 55 4.91 -8.59 -12.86
C ILE A 55 3.66 -7.97 -13.51
N ASN A 56 2.48 -8.51 -13.23
CA ASN A 56 1.23 -7.99 -13.78
C ASN A 56 0.93 -6.57 -13.27
N VAL A 57 1.10 -6.32 -11.97
CA VAL A 57 0.95 -4.98 -11.37
C VAL A 57 1.94 -3.99 -12.00
N GLY A 58 3.19 -4.41 -12.25
CA GLY A 58 4.16 -3.59 -12.99
C GLY A 58 3.69 -3.24 -14.41
N GLY A 59 3.07 -4.18 -15.12
CA GLY A 59 2.47 -3.94 -16.43
C GLY A 59 1.27 -2.98 -16.40
N ASN A 60 0.48 -3.01 -15.33
CA ASN A 60 -0.62 -2.05 -15.13
C ASN A 60 -0.09 -0.64 -14.85
N ILE A 61 0.93 -0.52 -13.99
CA ILE A 61 1.61 0.75 -13.71
C ILE A 61 2.19 1.34 -15.01
N GLN A 62 2.83 0.52 -15.86
CA GLN A 62 3.35 0.98 -17.14
C GLN A 62 2.25 1.63 -18.01
N GLN A 63 1.08 0.99 -18.14
CA GLN A 63 -0.03 1.54 -18.91
C GLN A 63 -0.56 2.87 -18.35
N ILE A 64 -0.61 3.00 -17.01
CA ILE A 64 -0.98 4.26 -16.36
C ILE A 64 0.04 5.35 -16.66
N LEU A 65 1.34 5.05 -16.55
CA LEU A 65 2.42 6.00 -16.85
C LEU A 65 2.42 6.41 -18.34
N ASP A 66 2.10 5.49 -19.25
CA ASP A 66 1.95 5.80 -20.68
C ASP A 66 0.78 6.78 -20.92
N ALA A 67 -0.33 6.62 -20.21
CA ALA A 67 -1.46 7.55 -20.28
C ALA A 67 -1.10 8.93 -19.71
N VAL A 68 -0.32 9.00 -18.61
CA VAL A 68 0.20 10.26 -18.07
C VAL A 68 1.13 10.92 -19.08
N ALA A 69 2.04 10.18 -19.70
CA ALA A 69 2.96 10.70 -20.72
C ALA A 69 2.20 11.24 -21.95
N TYR A 70 1.16 10.55 -22.38
CA TYR A 70 0.26 11.02 -23.44
C TYR A 70 -0.43 12.32 -23.03
N ALA A 71 -1.05 12.37 -21.84
CA ALA A 71 -1.74 13.57 -21.37
C ALA A 71 -0.80 14.78 -21.26
N ARG A 72 0.42 14.58 -20.74
CA ARG A 72 1.49 15.60 -20.69
C ARG A 72 1.85 16.12 -22.08
N ALA A 73 1.93 15.24 -23.09
CA ALA A 73 2.25 15.64 -24.45
C ALA A 73 1.13 16.48 -25.10
N GLU A 74 -0.13 16.17 -24.79
CA GLU A 74 -1.30 16.87 -25.36
C GLU A 74 -1.58 18.21 -24.67
N THR A 75 -1.44 18.30 -23.34
CA THR A 75 -1.80 19.52 -22.58
C THR A 75 -0.60 20.38 -22.21
N GLY A 76 0.59 19.79 -22.10
CA GLY A 76 1.77 20.43 -21.53
C GLY A 76 1.80 20.43 -19.99
N ASP A 77 0.78 19.87 -19.33
CA ASP A 77 0.74 19.76 -17.87
C ASP A 77 1.74 18.72 -17.38
N ASP A 78 2.42 19.02 -16.27
CA ASP A 78 3.34 18.10 -15.63
C ASP A 78 2.71 17.45 -14.39
N TRP A 79 3.05 16.20 -14.12
CA TRP A 79 2.38 15.38 -13.11
C TRP A 79 3.36 14.97 -12.01
N SER A 80 2.93 15.13 -10.76
CA SER A 80 3.62 14.51 -9.62
C SER A 80 3.10 13.09 -9.44
N ILE A 81 4.01 12.12 -9.36
CA ILE A 81 3.67 10.69 -9.26
C ILE A 81 4.29 10.14 -7.99
N ILE A 82 3.46 9.49 -7.17
CA ILE A 82 3.88 8.75 -5.97
C ILE A 82 3.46 7.30 -6.16
N ILE A 83 4.41 6.36 -6.06
CA ILE A 83 4.14 4.92 -6.07
C ILE A 83 4.65 4.36 -4.76
N THR A 84 3.80 3.62 -4.06
CA THR A 84 4.11 3.03 -2.76
C THR A 84 3.41 1.70 -2.60
N THR A 85 3.76 0.99 -1.54
CA THR A 85 2.94 -0.08 -0.98
C THR A 85 2.62 0.23 0.47
N ASP A 86 1.49 -0.30 0.95
CA ASP A 86 1.05 -0.22 2.33
C ASP A 86 1.72 -1.27 3.22
N HIS A 87 2.19 -2.39 2.67
CA HIS A 87 3.01 -3.39 3.37
C HIS A 87 3.62 -4.41 2.39
N GLY A 88 4.60 -5.17 2.86
CA GLY A 88 5.04 -6.39 2.19
C GLY A 88 4.27 -7.62 2.66
N HIS A 89 4.84 -8.81 2.48
CA HIS A 89 4.16 -10.07 2.77
C HIS A 89 5.14 -11.15 3.26
N GLN A 90 4.67 -12.06 4.12
CA GLN A 90 5.45 -13.23 4.54
C GLN A 90 5.77 -14.15 3.34
N MET A 91 6.97 -14.75 3.36
CA MET A 91 7.42 -15.65 2.29
C MET A 91 6.61 -16.94 2.21
N SER A 92 6.28 -17.51 3.37
CA SER A 92 5.47 -18.72 3.48
C SER A 92 3.98 -18.42 3.39
N LEU A 93 3.21 -19.37 2.88
CA LEU A 93 1.76 -19.37 3.01
C LEU A 93 1.35 -19.37 4.50
N GLY A 94 0.33 -18.59 4.86
CA GLY A 94 -0.14 -18.45 6.23
C GLY A 94 -0.98 -17.19 6.42
N PHE A 95 -0.86 -16.54 7.58
CA PHE A 95 -1.58 -15.30 7.90
C PHE A 95 -1.23 -14.13 6.96
N GLY A 96 -0.06 -14.19 6.33
CA GLY A 96 0.34 -13.30 5.26
C GLY A 96 1.05 -12.04 5.76
N HIS A 97 0.31 -11.07 6.28
CA HIS A 97 0.86 -9.81 6.79
C HIS A 97 0.14 -9.32 8.06
N GLY A 98 0.66 -8.25 8.68
CA GLY A 98 0.11 -7.63 9.88
C GLY A 98 0.95 -7.85 11.13
N PHE A 99 2.02 -8.65 11.07
CA PHE A 99 3.06 -8.73 12.09
C PHE A 99 4.20 -7.77 11.74
N GLN A 100 5.36 -7.96 12.37
CA GLN A 100 6.51 -7.05 12.27
C GLN A 100 7.73 -7.73 11.65
N SER A 101 7.52 -8.77 10.82
CA SER A 101 8.64 -9.37 10.12
C SER A 101 9.22 -8.41 9.08
N PRO A 102 10.54 -8.45 8.82
CA PRO A 102 11.17 -7.57 7.84
C PRO A 102 10.50 -7.59 6.47
N ASN A 103 10.05 -8.75 6.01
CA ASN A 103 9.39 -8.85 4.71
C ASN A 103 7.99 -8.23 4.71
N GLU A 104 7.29 -8.20 5.84
CA GLU A 104 5.99 -7.53 5.98
C GLU A 104 6.13 -6.02 6.10
N THR A 105 7.16 -5.55 6.81
CA THR A 105 7.37 -4.11 7.07
C THR A 105 8.24 -3.42 6.03
N THR A 106 8.87 -4.18 5.11
CA THR A 106 9.61 -3.59 3.99
C THR A 106 8.60 -2.99 3.01
N GLN A 107 8.58 -1.67 2.98
CA GLN A 107 7.79 -0.86 2.05
C GLN A 107 8.74 -0.01 1.21
N PHE A 108 8.20 0.67 0.20
CA PHE A 108 8.95 1.61 -0.61
C PHE A 108 8.10 2.83 -0.93
N VAL A 109 8.76 3.95 -1.19
CA VAL A 109 8.16 5.14 -1.80
C VAL A 109 9.01 5.53 -2.99
N ILE A 110 8.38 5.65 -4.15
CA ILE A 110 8.94 6.27 -5.35
C ILE A 110 8.20 7.59 -5.52
N PHE A 111 8.95 8.67 -5.71
CA PHE A 111 8.38 9.99 -5.90
C PHE A 111 9.05 10.66 -7.10
N ASP A 112 8.23 11.07 -8.05
CA ASP A 112 8.56 11.92 -9.18
C ASP A 112 7.79 13.24 -9.02
N GLN A 113 8.52 14.36 -8.98
CA GLN A 113 7.92 15.67 -8.77
C GLN A 113 7.72 16.38 -10.11
N ALA A 114 6.50 16.83 -10.39
CA ALA A 114 6.18 17.67 -11.54
C ALA A 114 7.20 18.81 -11.70
N GLY A 115 7.84 18.87 -12.87
CA GLY A 115 8.77 19.94 -13.24
C GLY A 115 10.17 19.83 -12.62
N ASP A 116 10.47 18.84 -11.78
CA ASP A 116 11.79 18.65 -11.17
C ASP A 116 12.35 17.25 -11.46
N ASN A 117 13.38 17.21 -12.31
CA ASN A 117 14.07 15.98 -12.71
C ASN A 117 15.50 15.93 -12.14
N ALA A 118 15.85 16.79 -11.17
CA ALA A 118 17.23 16.92 -10.69
C ALA A 118 17.74 15.66 -9.97
N THR A 119 16.82 14.81 -9.51
CA THR A 119 17.12 13.66 -8.65
C THR A 119 16.71 12.32 -9.24
N ASP A 120 16.37 12.28 -10.54
CA ASP A 120 15.98 11.04 -11.23
C ASP A 120 17.01 9.94 -11.05
N GLY A 121 16.53 8.74 -10.69
CA GLY A 121 17.38 7.58 -10.41
C GLY A 121 18.18 7.65 -9.11
N SER A 122 17.96 8.66 -8.27
CA SER A 122 18.54 8.73 -6.93
C SER A 122 17.74 7.90 -5.92
N GLN A 123 18.38 7.53 -4.82
CA GLN A 123 17.79 6.86 -3.67
C GLN A 123 17.73 7.83 -2.49
N ASN A 124 16.67 7.77 -1.69
CA ASN A 124 16.59 8.47 -0.41
C ASN A 124 16.32 7.46 0.71
N LEU A 125 17.20 7.42 1.71
CA LEU A 125 17.06 6.50 2.86
C LEU A 125 16.17 7.05 3.98
N ASN A 126 15.76 8.31 3.89
CA ASN A 126 14.89 8.97 4.86
C ASN A 126 13.45 9.11 4.39
N PHE A 127 13.10 8.62 3.20
CA PHE A 127 11.70 8.54 2.79
C PHE A 127 10.95 7.51 3.65
N SER A 128 9.75 7.86 4.07
CA SER A 128 8.80 7.01 4.75
C SER A 128 7.41 7.19 4.15
N ILE A 129 6.55 6.16 4.26
CA ILE A 129 5.14 6.28 3.88
C ILE A 129 4.41 7.39 4.64
N ALA A 130 4.89 7.76 5.84
CA ALA A 130 4.35 8.87 6.63
C ALA A 130 4.54 10.24 5.95
N ASP A 131 5.51 10.34 5.03
CA ASP A 131 5.83 11.57 4.31
C ASP A 131 4.87 11.84 3.13
N ILE A 132 4.11 10.83 2.70
CA ILE A 132 3.22 10.91 1.53
C ILE A 132 2.12 11.97 1.75
N THR A 133 1.40 11.89 2.87
CA THR A 133 0.32 12.84 3.19
C THR A 133 0.81 14.30 3.23
N PRO A 134 1.83 14.66 4.03
CA PRO A 134 2.30 16.04 4.06
C PRO A 134 2.88 16.48 2.71
N THR A 135 3.49 15.58 1.94
CA THR A 135 3.94 15.86 0.55
C THR A 135 2.79 16.28 -0.35
N ILE A 136 1.71 15.47 -0.39
CA ILE A 136 0.51 15.77 -1.19
C ILE A 136 -0.08 17.12 -0.76
N LEU A 137 -0.24 17.36 0.54
CA LEU A 137 -0.81 18.62 1.03
C LEU A 137 0.03 19.83 0.61
N GLN A 138 1.36 19.76 0.69
CA GLN A 138 2.22 20.84 0.20
C GLN A 138 2.14 21.04 -1.32
N LEU A 139 2.02 19.97 -2.12
CA LEU A 139 1.82 20.10 -3.58
C LEU A 139 0.54 20.88 -3.91
N PHE A 140 -0.52 20.72 -3.11
CA PHE A 140 -1.76 21.49 -3.23
C PHE A 140 -1.74 22.84 -2.49
N GLY A 141 -0.61 23.25 -1.89
CA GLY A 141 -0.51 24.50 -1.13
C GLY A 141 -1.34 24.52 0.17
N ILE A 142 -1.71 23.35 0.69
CA ILE A 142 -2.49 23.20 1.92
C ILE A 142 -1.53 23.26 3.12
N PRO A 143 -1.84 24.07 4.16
CA PRO A 143 -1.03 24.12 5.37
C PRO A 143 -0.90 22.76 6.06
N LEU A 144 0.31 22.46 6.53
CA LEU A 144 0.56 21.25 7.31
C LEU A 144 0.11 21.41 8.76
N ARG A 145 -0.24 20.28 9.39
CA ARG A 145 -0.42 20.19 10.83
C ARG A 145 0.89 19.77 11.50
N SER A 146 1.07 20.23 12.73
CA SER A 146 2.24 19.93 13.57
C SER A 146 2.28 18.50 14.10
N ASP A 147 1.17 17.76 14.00
CA ASP A 147 1.04 16.40 14.51
C ASP A 147 1.21 15.31 13.44
N PHE A 148 1.63 15.68 12.23
CA PHE A 148 2.08 14.69 11.25
C PHE A 148 3.43 14.13 11.68
N ASP A 149 3.53 12.80 11.69
CA ASP A 149 4.78 12.09 11.97
C ASP A 149 5.80 12.23 10.82
N GLY A 150 5.32 12.42 9.58
CA GLY A 150 6.14 12.63 8.40
C GLY A 150 6.27 14.09 7.98
N ALA A 151 7.11 14.35 6.99
CA ALA A 151 7.36 15.67 6.44
C ALA A 151 7.45 15.66 4.90
N PRO A 152 7.30 16.80 4.21
CA PRO A 152 7.25 16.79 2.74
C PRO A 152 8.57 16.45 2.08
N MET A 153 8.52 15.50 1.16
CA MET A 153 9.69 14.86 0.55
C MET A 153 10.55 15.78 -0.32
N PHE A 154 10.03 16.96 -0.70
CA PHE A 154 10.71 17.93 -1.57
C PHE A 154 11.07 19.26 -0.88
N THR A 155 10.70 19.46 0.40
CA THR A 155 11.01 20.70 1.11
C THR A 155 11.65 20.52 2.47
N ASP A 156 11.52 19.35 3.13
CA ASP A 156 12.17 19.13 4.41
C ASP A 156 13.68 18.88 4.24
N PRO A 157 14.57 19.73 4.80
CA PRO A 157 16.02 19.56 4.72
C PRO A 157 16.54 18.22 5.25
N ASN A 158 15.89 17.61 6.23
CA ASN A 158 16.30 16.31 6.77
C ASN A 158 16.03 15.16 5.79
N ILE A 159 15.09 15.37 4.87
CA ILE A 159 14.76 14.42 3.82
C ILE A 159 15.58 14.72 2.57
N VAL A 160 15.54 15.95 2.04
CA VAL A 160 16.20 16.28 0.76
C VAL A 160 17.72 16.16 0.82
N ASN A 161 18.35 16.33 1.99
CA ASN A 161 19.80 16.15 2.15
C ASN A 161 20.24 14.68 2.27
N SER A 162 19.30 13.73 2.27
CA SER A 162 19.57 12.28 2.33
C SER A 162 19.50 11.59 0.97
N LEU A 163 19.39 12.38 -0.11
CA LEU A 163 19.48 11.89 -1.48
C LEU A 163 20.90 11.42 -1.80
N VAL A 164 20.99 10.22 -2.35
CA VAL A 164 22.21 9.60 -2.82
C VAL A 164 21.99 9.16 -4.25
N SER A 165 22.95 9.44 -5.14
CA SER A 165 22.94 8.90 -6.50
C SER A 165 23.82 7.64 -6.54
N PRO A 166 23.24 6.43 -6.44
CA PRO A 166 24.03 5.20 -6.40
C PRO A 166 24.66 4.91 -7.76
N VAL A 167 25.83 4.26 -7.75
CA VAL A 167 26.48 3.74 -8.98
C VAL A 167 25.68 2.54 -9.53
N ASP A 168 25.18 1.68 -8.65
CA ASP A 168 24.26 0.60 -8.96
C ASP A 168 23.01 0.75 -8.08
N LEU A 169 21.91 1.21 -8.69
CA LEU A 169 20.66 1.44 -7.99
C LEU A 169 20.07 0.14 -7.43
N LYS A 170 20.20 -0.99 -8.15
CA LYS A 170 19.65 -2.27 -7.69
C LYS A 170 20.41 -2.76 -6.46
N GLU A 171 21.73 -2.68 -6.47
CA GLU A 171 22.55 -3.02 -5.31
C GLU A 171 22.19 -2.14 -4.11
N ALA A 172 22.09 -0.82 -4.32
CA ALA A 172 21.78 0.15 -3.26
C ALA A 172 20.38 -0.05 -2.66
N LEU A 173 19.36 -0.33 -3.48
CA LEU A 173 18.01 -0.66 -3.01
C LEU A 173 17.99 -1.98 -2.24
N THR A 174 18.68 -3.01 -2.75
CA THR A 174 18.77 -4.32 -2.07
C THR A 174 19.48 -4.20 -0.72
N ALA A 175 20.54 -3.38 -0.66
CA ALA A 175 21.25 -3.09 0.59
C ALA A 175 20.34 -2.36 1.59
N ALA A 176 19.57 -1.37 1.14
CA ALA A 176 18.63 -0.65 2.01
C ALA A 176 17.53 -1.56 2.57
N ILE A 177 16.96 -2.45 1.75
CA ILE A 177 16.01 -3.47 2.20
C ILE A 177 16.64 -4.34 3.29
N ALA A 178 17.89 -4.77 3.10
CA ALA A 178 18.60 -5.61 4.05
C ALA A 178 19.00 -4.92 5.38
N MET A 179 18.86 -3.59 5.48
CA MET A 179 19.15 -2.85 6.72
C MET A 179 18.06 -3.05 7.79
N TYR A 180 16.84 -3.41 7.39
CA TYR A 180 15.72 -3.55 8.30
C TYR A 180 15.64 -4.95 8.91
N GLY A 181 15.38 -5.00 10.21
CA GLY A 181 15.25 -6.23 10.99
C GLY A 181 13.99 -6.22 11.84
N TYR A 182 13.77 -7.31 12.57
CA TYR A 182 12.68 -7.37 13.54
C TYR A 182 12.84 -6.26 14.60
N PRO A 183 11.72 -5.73 15.13
CA PRO A 183 11.78 -4.86 16.29
C PRO A 183 12.30 -5.63 17.51
N ASN A 184 12.56 -4.93 18.62
CA ASN A 184 12.89 -5.63 19.86
C ASN A 184 11.74 -6.57 20.27
N ILE A 185 12.07 -7.67 20.96
CA ILE A 185 11.11 -8.73 21.29
C ILE A 185 9.87 -8.22 22.04
N GLY A 186 10.01 -7.20 22.88
CA GLY A 186 8.86 -6.61 23.60
C GLY A 186 7.89 -5.92 22.65
N ASN A 187 8.40 -5.13 21.71
CA ASN A 187 7.59 -4.48 20.68
C ASN A 187 6.98 -5.49 19.70
N ASP A 188 7.77 -6.47 19.26
CA ASP A 188 7.32 -7.52 18.33
C ASP A 188 6.08 -8.24 18.87
N LEU A 189 6.13 -8.62 20.14
CA LEU A 189 5.04 -9.34 20.80
C LEU A 189 3.83 -8.44 21.11
N ALA A 190 4.06 -7.19 21.53
CA ALA A 190 2.96 -6.24 21.75
C ALA A 190 2.20 -5.97 20.45
N LEU A 191 2.91 -5.78 19.34
CA LEU A 191 2.32 -5.55 18.03
C LEU A 191 1.67 -6.82 17.46
N GLY A 192 2.28 -8.00 17.64
CA GLY A 192 1.67 -9.26 17.25
C GLY A 192 0.37 -9.55 18.01
N LEU A 193 0.32 -9.28 19.33
CA LEU A 193 -0.91 -9.39 20.11
C LEU A 193 -2.00 -8.43 19.59
N ARG A 194 -1.63 -7.19 19.28
CA ARG A 194 -2.54 -6.21 18.69
C ARG A 194 -3.14 -6.73 17.39
N THR A 195 -2.32 -7.28 16.51
CA THR A 195 -2.77 -7.85 15.23
C THR A 195 -3.77 -8.97 15.45
N VAL A 196 -3.43 -9.95 16.29
CA VAL A 196 -4.34 -11.07 16.61
C VAL A 196 -5.70 -10.54 17.08
N VAL A 197 -5.72 -9.66 18.09
CA VAL A 197 -6.97 -9.16 18.67
C VAL A 197 -7.76 -8.29 17.68
N ALA A 198 -7.09 -7.46 16.90
CA ALA A 198 -7.72 -6.59 15.91
C ALA A 198 -8.36 -7.36 14.75
N THR A 199 -7.86 -8.56 14.44
CA THR A 199 -8.39 -9.38 13.35
C THR A 199 -9.61 -10.21 13.78
N ILE A 200 -9.76 -10.57 15.07
CA ILE A 200 -10.90 -11.38 15.58
C ILE A 200 -12.29 -10.93 15.07
N PRO A 201 -12.66 -9.62 15.04
CA PRO A 201 -13.98 -9.18 14.56
C PRO A 201 -14.27 -9.54 13.10
N TYR A 202 -13.24 -9.78 12.28
CA TYR A 202 -13.35 -9.93 10.83
C TYR A 202 -13.25 -11.39 10.37
N LEU A 203 -13.03 -12.34 11.28
CA LEU A 203 -12.76 -13.73 10.93
C LEU A 203 -14.00 -14.61 11.09
N LEU A 204 -14.57 -15.03 9.97
CA LEU A 204 -15.54 -16.12 9.92
C LEU A 204 -14.78 -17.46 9.89
N ASN A 205 -14.87 -18.24 10.97
CA ASN A 205 -14.52 -19.67 11.20
C ASN A 205 -13.22 -20.31 10.63
N GLY A 206 -12.59 -19.82 9.56
CA GLY A 206 -11.40 -20.43 8.93
C GLY A 206 -10.08 -19.95 9.53
N VAL A 207 -9.92 -18.63 9.72
CA VAL A 207 -8.67 -18.01 10.20
C VAL A 207 -8.48 -18.19 11.71
N VAL A 208 -9.56 -18.44 12.45
CA VAL A 208 -9.56 -18.74 13.90
C VAL A 208 -8.59 -19.89 14.23
N ALA A 209 -8.54 -20.93 13.37
CA ALA A 209 -7.68 -22.08 13.57
C ALA A 209 -6.19 -21.76 13.33
N ASP A 210 -5.89 -20.82 12.44
CA ASP A 210 -4.50 -20.41 12.16
C ASP A 210 -3.99 -19.41 13.20
N ILE A 211 -4.89 -18.59 13.78
CA ILE A 211 -4.62 -17.80 14.99
C ILE A 211 -4.27 -18.72 16.16
N ASP A 212 -5.06 -19.77 16.41
CA ASP A 212 -4.77 -20.69 17.52
C ASP A 212 -3.42 -21.39 17.35
N LYS A 213 -3.05 -21.79 16.13
CA LYS A 213 -1.72 -22.36 15.84
C LYS A 213 -0.60 -21.35 16.06
N PHE A 214 -0.78 -20.10 15.63
CA PHE A 214 0.19 -19.03 15.84
C PHE A 214 0.38 -18.73 17.33
N LEU A 215 -0.71 -18.53 18.07
CA LEU A 215 -0.68 -18.33 19.52
C LEU A 215 -0.04 -19.54 20.23
N GLN A 216 -0.36 -20.76 19.82
CA GLN A 216 0.25 -21.97 20.37
C GLN A 216 1.77 -21.99 20.14
N SER A 217 2.24 -21.57 18.96
CA SER A 217 3.69 -21.49 18.69
C SER A 217 4.43 -20.50 19.59
N ILE A 218 3.73 -19.48 20.12
CA ILE A 218 4.27 -18.53 21.12
C ILE A 218 4.21 -19.14 22.51
N VAL A 219 3.10 -19.81 22.87
CA VAL A 219 2.98 -20.56 24.14
C VAL A 219 4.11 -21.56 24.28
N ASP A 220 4.39 -22.34 23.24
CA ASP A 220 5.40 -23.40 23.20
C ASP A 220 6.84 -22.90 23.37
N GLN A 221 7.11 -21.61 23.20
CA GLN A 221 8.43 -21.00 23.43
C GLN A 221 8.72 -20.72 24.91
N ASP A 222 7.75 -20.94 25.82
CA ASP A 222 7.85 -20.78 27.28
C ASP A 222 8.53 -19.48 27.72
N ILE A 223 8.15 -18.37 27.07
CA ILE A 223 8.70 -17.06 27.37
C ILE A 223 7.85 -16.44 28.50
N PHE A 224 8.49 -16.19 29.64
CA PHE A 224 7.84 -15.62 30.83
C PHE A 224 7.01 -14.37 30.50
N LEU A 225 5.76 -14.31 31.00
CA LEU A 225 4.67 -13.35 30.69
C LEU A 225 4.04 -13.46 29.31
N ILE A 226 4.77 -13.93 28.31
CA ILE A 226 4.36 -13.92 26.90
C ILE A 226 3.54 -15.16 26.57
N SER A 227 3.96 -16.34 27.04
CA SER A 227 3.14 -17.55 26.97
C SER A 227 1.80 -17.35 27.69
N GLY A 228 1.80 -16.62 28.82
CA GLY A 228 0.57 -16.26 29.54
C GLY A 228 -0.34 -15.29 28.77
N LEU A 229 0.21 -14.35 28.00
CA LEU A 229 -0.58 -13.46 27.14
C LEU A 229 -1.14 -14.18 25.92
N ALA A 230 -0.39 -15.14 25.35
CA ALA A 230 -0.85 -15.98 24.26
C ALA A 230 -1.96 -16.95 24.71
N GLU A 231 -1.85 -17.53 25.91
CA GLU A 231 -2.93 -18.30 26.56
C GLU A 231 -4.18 -17.43 26.78
N VAL A 232 -4.01 -16.17 27.20
CA VAL A 232 -5.13 -15.20 27.28
C VAL A 232 -5.72 -14.94 25.89
N GLY A 233 -4.91 -14.81 24.84
CA GLY A 233 -5.35 -14.71 23.46
C GLY A 233 -6.18 -15.92 22.99
N GLN A 234 -5.78 -17.14 23.35
CA GLN A 234 -6.54 -18.37 23.06
C GLN A 234 -7.86 -18.40 23.84
N GLN A 235 -7.84 -17.99 25.11
CA GLN A 235 -9.06 -17.89 25.92
C GLN A 235 -10.02 -16.83 25.38
N ILE A 236 -9.49 -15.71 24.88
CA ILE A 236 -10.25 -14.68 24.16
C ILE A 236 -10.84 -15.30 22.89
N ASN A 237 -10.05 -15.93 22.02
CA ASN A 237 -10.53 -16.56 20.80
C ASN A 237 -11.68 -17.57 21.08
N ALA A 238 -11.52 -18.40 22.11
CA ALA A 238 -12.54 -19.34 22.57
C ALA A 238 -13.78 -18.68 23.21
N PHE A 239 -13.61 -17.56 23.92
CA PHE A 239 -14.69 -16.82 24.58
C PHE A 239 -15.50 -15.97 23.60
N PHE A 240 -14.84 -15.38 22.59
CA PHE A 240 -15.43 -14.42 21.67
C PHE A 240 -16.11 -15.06 20.46
N GLY A 241 -15.97 -16.37 20.24
CA GLY A 241 -16.76 -17.13 19.25
C GLY A 241 -18.29 -17.07 19.43
N GLY A 242 -18.79 -16.42 20.50
CA GLY A 242 -20.21 -16.18 20.75
C GLY A 242 -20.62 -14.72 21.01
N LEU A 243 -19.75 -13.73 20.81
CA LEU A 243 -20.03 -12.30 21.10
C LEU A 243 -20.34 -11.48 19.83
N SER A 244 -20.97 -10.30 20.00
CA SER A 244 -21.27 -9.38 18.89
C SER A 244 -20.03 -8.59 18.45
N VAL A 245 -20.04 -8.14 17.18
CA VAL A 245 -18.98 -7.34 16.56
C VAL A 245 -18.64 -6.08 17.36
N ASP A 246 -19.61 -5.45 18.01
CA ASP A 246 -19.40 -4.22 18.80
C ASP A 246 -18.54 -4.45 20.05
N VAL A 247 -18.73 -5.59 20.74
CA VAL A 247 -17.94 -5.94 21.95
C VAL A 247 -16.51 -6.27 21.54
N LEU A 248 -16.35 -6.92 20.39
CA LEU A 248 -15.07 -7.25 19.79
C LEU A 248 -14.27 -5.99 19.39
N GLN A 249 -14.93 -5.01 18.77
CA GLN A 249 -14.29 -3.73 18.43
C GLN A 249 -13.85 -2.95 19.67
N LEU A 250 -14.64 -2.94 20.75
CA LEU A 250 -14.27 -2.28 22.00
C LEU A 250 -13.04 -2.92 22.65
N ALA A 251 -12.96 -4.26 22.66
CA ALA A 251 -11.79 -4.99 23.15
C ALA A 251 -10.54 -4.71 22.30
N ALA A 252 -10.68 -4.73 20.97
CA ALA A 252 -9.61 -4.38 20.04
C ALA A 252 -9.11 -2.95 20.26
N GLY A 253 -10.01 -1.99 20.49
CA GLY A 253 -9.65 -0.62 20.85
C GLY A 253 -8.87 -0.51 22.16
N GLY A 254 -9.25 -1.29 23.17
CA GLY A 254 -8.52 -1.36 24.45
C GLY A 254 -7.10 -1.91 24.30
N VAL A 255 -6.93 -3.00 23.53
CA VAL A 255 -5.60 -3.59 23.26
C VAL A 255 -4.75 -2.65 22.41
N ALA A 256 -5.33 -2.01 21.39
CA ALA A 256 -4.65 -0.99 20.61
C ALA A 256 -4.10 0.11 21.53
N TRP A 257 -4.92 0.65 22.43
CA TRP A 257 -4.49 1.66 23.40
C TRP A 257 -3.35 1.19 24.32
N LEU A 258 -3.47 -0.02 24.89
CA LEU A 258 -2.45 -0.60 25.77
C LEU A 258 -1.13 -0.91 25.05
N THR A 259 -1.18 -1.17 23.74
CA THR A 259 -0.02 -1.46 22.89
C THR A 259 0.54 -0.21 22.22
N GLY A 260 0.12 0.98 22.65
CA GLY A 260 0.68 2.27 22.23
C GLY A 260 -0.02 2.93 21.05
N ALA A 261 -1.11 2.36 20.52
CA ALA A 261 -1.95 3.05 19.56
C ALA A 261 -2.92 4.00 20.27
N GLY A 262 -2.57 5.28 20.27
CA GLY A 262 -3.43 6.37 20.73
C GLY A 262 -3.58 7.43 19.63
N ARG A 263 -4.68 8.20 19.67
CA ARG A 263 -4.75 9.46 18.94
C ARG A 263 -4.28 10.57 19.88
N ILE A 264 -3.24 11.29 19.47
CA ILE A 264 -2.97 12.61 20.01
C ILE A 264 -3.80 13.54 19.13
N GLU A 265 -4.86 14.14 19.68
CA GLU A 265 -5.67 15.09 18.92
C GLU A 265 -4.81 16.33 18.60
N PRO A 266 -4.84 16.83 17.35
CA PRO A 266 -4.09 18.02 16.96
C PRO A 266 -4.53 19.22 17.80
N THR A 267 -3.57 20.07 18.16
CA THR A 267 -3.87 21.40 18.73
C THR A 267 -4.05 22.48 17.67
N ASP A 268 -3.69 22.17 16.42
CA ASP A 268 -3.79 23.09 15.29
C ASP A 268 -5.23 23.23 14.80
N ALA A 269 -5.46 24.28 14.00
CA ALA A 269 -6.73 24.41 13.29
C ALA A 269 -6.98 23.17 12.40
N PRO A 270 -8.24 22.71 12.27
CA PRO A 270 -8.55 21.61 11.37
C PRO A 270 -8.15 21.97 9.94
N LEU A 271 -7.76 20.97 9.16
CA LEU A 271 -7.55 21.16 7.73
C LEU A 271 -8.83 21.72 7.08
N PRO A 272 -8.72 22.51 6.01
CA PRO A 272 -9.88 22.94 5.25
C PRO A 272 -10.76 21.73 4.89
N PRO A 273 -12.10 21.85 4.96
CA PRO A 273 -12.96 20.78 4.52
C PRO A 273 -12.65 20.44 3.04
N PRO A 274 -12.71 19.16 2.64
CA PRO A 274 -12.51 18.81 1.24
C PRO A 274 -13.52 19.57 0.38
N GLY A 275 -13.10 19.93 -0.84
CA GLY A 275 -14.03 20.43 -1.86
C GLY A 275 -15.12 19.39 -2.16
N SER A 276 -16.18 19.80 -2.87
CA SER A 276 -17.15 18.83 -3.39
C SER A 276 -16.48 17.99 -4.48
N ALA A 277 -16.26 16.71 -4.23
CA ALA A 277 -15.97 15.74 -5.28
C ALA A 277 -17.30 15.22 -5.85
N GLU A 278 -17.46 15.22 -7.17
CA GLU A 278 -18.54 14.45 -7.78
C GLU A 278 -18.22 12.97 -7.63
N PHE A 279 -19.00 12.27 -6.80
CA PHE A 279 -18.90 10.83 -6.66
C PHE A 279 -19.62 10.18 -7.86
N THR A 280 -18.86 9.64 -8.80
CA THR A 280 -19.36 8.66 -9.76
C THR A 280 -19.41 7.30 -9.05
N GLY A 281 -20.61 6.92 -8.59
CA GLY A 281 -20.83 5.62 -7.98
C GLY A 281 -20.56 4.45 -8.94
N LEU A 282 -20.42 3.26 -8.37
CA LEU A 282 -20.20 2.02 -9.12
C LEU A 282 -21.30 1.82 -10.20
N GLU A 283 -22.51 2.31 -9.96
CA GLU A 283 -23.62 2.27 -10.91
C GLU A 283 -23.39 3.10 -12.17
N ALA A 284 -22.73 4.26 -12.07
CA ALA A 284 -22.40 5.09 -13.22
C ALA A 284 -21.32 4.43 -14.10
N LEU A 285 -20.43 3.67 -13.44
CA LEU A 285 -19.29 3.00 -14.03
C LEU A 285 -19.70 1.67 -14.73
N LEU A 286 -20.67 0.96 -14.14
CA LEU A 286 -21.32 -0.20 -14.76
C LEU A 286 -22.38 0.18 -15.82
N ALA A 287 -22.89 1.42 -15.79
CA ALA A 287 -23.80 1.92 -16.82
C ALA A 287 -23.06 2.30 -18.12
N SER A 288 -21.73 2.47 -18.07
CA SER A 288 -20.91 2.86 -19.21
C SER A 288 -20.35 1.71 -20.05
N ASP A 289 -20.88 0.49 -19.96
CA ASP A 289 -20.62 -0.66 -20.86
C ASP A 289 -20.96 -0.39 -22.36
N THR A 290 -21.17 0.87 -22.74
CA THR A 290 -21.34 1.32 -24.13
C THR A 290 -20.39 2.46 -24.52
N VAL A 291 -19.39 2.80 -23.72
CA VAL A 291 -18.29 3.68 -24.18
C VAL A 291 -17.36 2.81 -25.03
N PRO A 292 -17.31 3.00 -26.36
CA PRO A 292 -16.32 2.31 -27.17
C PRO A 292 -14.95 2.77 -26.69
N ALA A 293 -14.04 1.82 -26.44
CA ALA A 293 -12.62 2.16 -26.36
C ALA A 293 -12.28 3.04 -27.57
N PRO A 294 -11.57 4.17 -27.39
CA PRO A 294 -11.14 4.96 -28.53
C PRO A 294 -10.35 4.06 -29.47
N ASP A 295 -10.73 4.07 -30.75
CA ASP A 295 -9.98 3.44 -31.83
C ASP A 295 -8.61 4.12 -31.90
N LEU A 296 -7.65 3.56 -31.18
CA LEU A 296 -6.23 3.89 -31.32
C LEU A 296 -5.78 3.33 -32.66
N GLY A 297 -6.15 4.05 -33.71
CA GLY A 297 -5.83 3.70 -35.08
C GLY A 297 -4.33 3.46 -35.24
N GLY A 298 -4.00 2.22 -35.60
CA GLY A 298 -2.82 1.86 -36.37
C GLY A 298 -1.46 2.28 -35.80
N THR A 299 -1.05 1.68 -34.69
CA THR A 299 0.37 1.36 -34.49
C THR A 299 0.51 -0.11 -34.09
N ASP A 300 1.33 -0.80 -34.88
CA ASP A 300 1.58 -2.23 -34.92
C ASP A 300 2.02 -2.83 -33.56
N LEU A 301 1.04 -3.27 -32.76
CA LEU A 301 1.23 -4.07 -31.54
C LEU A 301 1.25 -5.59 -31.83
N ALA A 302 1.17 -6.00 -33.11
CA ALA A 302 1.19 -7.41 -33.50
C ALA A 302 2.60 -8.02 -33.49
N GLY A 303 3.64 -7.22 -33.30
CA GLY A 303 5.04 -7.68 -33.22
C GLY A 303 5.53 -8.13 -31.84
N LEU A 304 4.74 -7.99 -30.77
CA LEU A 304 5.17 -8.24 -29.39
C LEU A 304 4.55 -9.48 -28.73
N LEU A 305 3.76 -10.28 -29.47
CA LEU A 305 3.17 -11.52 -29.01
C LEU A 305 3.47 -12.68 -29.96
N ASP A 306 4.76 -12.99 -30.17
CA ASP A 306 5.16 -14.31 -30.63
C ASP A 306 5.51 -15.21 -29.43
N LEU A 307 4.48 -15.82 -28.87
CA LEU A 307 4.57 -16.82 -27.80
C LEU A 307 4.86 -18.24 -28.32
N THR A 308 5.35 -18.42 -29.56
CA THR A 308 5.66 -19.75 -30.10
C THR A 308 7.11 -20.22 -29.92
N ALA A 309 7.95 -19.48 -29.18
CA ALA A 309 9.34 -19.89 -28.89
C ALA A 309 9.57 -20.54 -27.50
N LEU A 310 8.53 -20.85 -26.73
CA LEU A 310 8.64 -21.53 -25.42
C LEU A 310 8.01 -22.93 -25.37
N ALA A 311 7.77 -23.55 -26.52
CA ALA A 311 7.48 -24.98 -26.64
C ALA A 311 8.51 -25.64 -27.57
N GLY A 312 9.67 -25.94 -27.00
CA GLY A 312 10.75 -26.75 -27.58
C GLY A 312 11.68 -27.24 -26.48
#